data_AF-A0AAN0MNR5-F1
#
_entry.id   AF-A0AAN0MNR5-F1
#
_cell.length_a   1.000
_cell.length_b   1.000
_cell.length_c   1.000
_cell.angle_alpha   90.00
_cell.angle_beta   90.00
_cell.angle_gamma   90.00
#
_symmetry.space_group_name_H-M   'P 1'
#
loop_
_entity.id
_entity.type
_entity.pdbx_description
1 polymer ?
#
loop_
_entity_poly.entity_id
_entity_poly.type
_entity_poly.pdbx_seq_one_letter_code
_entity_poly.pdbx_strand_id
1 'polypeptide(L)'
;MTKTMILTGDNNIPALPMTEAQVNHLRRLLAWLRCEYMLDGDMQRGFINAVVKCHETGIATGRNAQDLLQEKAEQINQVPAYVRQAHKMLSKALLEHDKRSGVVEGCRSDENLQAMPVSEKPAGALISIRTRKEP
;
A
#
# COMPACT_ATOMS: atom_id res chain seq x y z
N MET A 1 -12.98 -23.36 -14.37
CA MET A 1 -11.72 -23.59 -15.08
C MET A 1 -10.66 -22.69 -14.46
N THR A 2 -9.74 -23.24 -13.68
CA THR A 2 -8.63 -22.52 -13.04
C THR A 2 -7.53 -22.25 -14.08
N LYS A 3 -7.16 -20.98 -14.26
CA LYS A 3 -6.27 -20.53 -15.33
C LYS A 3 -4.87 -20.24 -14.78
N THR A 4 -3.86 -20.79 -15.44
CA THR A 4 -2.46 -20.84 -15.02
C THR A 4 -1.75 -19.48 -14.99
N MET A 5 -1.03 -19.18 -13.91
CA MET A 5 -0.10 -18.05 -13.83
C MET A 5 1.17 -18.33 -14.64
N ILE A 6 1.60 -17.37 -15.45
CA ILE A 6 2.87 -17.41 -16.17
C ILE A 6 3.74 -16.26 -15.65
N LEU A 7 4.90 -16.58 -15.09
CA LEU A 7 5.96 -15.61 -14.78
C LEU A 7 6.66 -15.26 -16.09
N THR A 8 6.42 -14.07 -16.62
CA THR A 8 7.25 -13.50 -17.69
C THR A 8 8.32 -12.63 -17.05
N GLY A 9 9.53 -13.17 -16.87
CA GLY A 9 10.68 -12.47 -16.33
C GLY A 9 11.85 -12.59 -17.29
N ASP A 10 12.22 -11.47 -17.91
CA ASP A 10 13.29 -11.27 -18.89
C ASP A 10 13.29 -12.24 -20.09
N ASN A 11 13.81 -11.79 -21.25
CA ASN A 11 13.77 -12.58 -22.50
C ASN A 11 14.53 -13.93 -22.45
N ASN A 12 15.06 -14.33 -21.30
CA ASN A 12 15.88 -15.53 -21.07
C ASN A 12 15.20 -16.63 -20.25
N ILE A 13 13.99 -16.44 -19.69
CA ILE A 13 13.32 -17.47 -18.90
C ILE A 13 12.06 -17.94 -19.62
N PRO A 14 11.99 -19.22 -20.07
CA PRO A 14 10.80 -19.73 -20.71
C PRO A 14 9.60 -19.64 -19.76
N ALA A 15 8.47 -19.21 -20.29
CA ALA A 15 7.19 -19.13 -19.59
C ALA A 15 6.85 -20.48 -18.94
N LEU A 16 7.07 -20.60 -17.63
CA LEU A 16 6.76 -21.83 -16.89
C LEU A 16 5.32 -21.72 -16.34
N PRO A 17 4.38 -22.58 -16.78
CA PRO A 17 3.05 -22.63 -16.20
C PRO A 17 3.14 -23.03 -14.72
N MET A 18 2.64 -22.18 -13.82
CA MET A 18 2.63 -22.48 -12.38
C MET A 18 1.33 -23.14 -11.94
N THR A 19 1.45 -24.15 -11.09
CA THR A 19 0.29 -24.75 -10.40
C THR A 19 -0.25 -23.83 -9.32
N GLU A 20 -1.54 -23.97 -8.96
CA GLU A 20 -2.16 -23.21 -7.87
C GLU A 20 -1.43 -23.39 -6.53
N ALA A 21 -0.87 -24.58 -6.27
CA ALA A 21 -0.07 -24.84 -5.07
C ALA A 21 1.19 -23.96 -5.01
N GLN A 22 1.87 -23.79 -6.14
CA GLN A 22 3.03 -22.91 -6.26
C GLN A 22 2.65 -21.43 -6.14
N VAL A 23 1.53 -21.02 -6.74
CA VAL A 23 0.99 -19.66 -6.56
C VAL A 23 0.70 -19.38 -5.09
N ASN A 24 0.06 -20.33 -4.39
CA ASN A 24 -0.23 -20.19 -2.96
C ASN A 24 1.05 -20.14 -2.10
N HIS A 25 2.07 -20.90 -2.47
CA HIS A 25 3.37 -20.81 -1.82
C HIS A 25 4.00 -19.41 -2.00
N LEU A 26 3.93 -18.84 -3.21
CA LEU A 26 4.38 -17.48 -3.47
C LEU A 26 3.59 -16.43 -2.68
N ARG A 27 2.27 -16.59 -2.50
CA ARG A 27 1.47 -15.71 -1.63
C ARG A 27 1.99 -15.74 -0.18
N ARG A 28 2.29 -16.93 0.34
CA ARG A 28 2.85 -17.10 1.70
C ARG A 28 4.25 -16.49 1.83
N LEU A 29 5.10 -16.72 0.85
CA LEU A 29 6.44 -16.13 0.81
C LEU A 29 6.38 -14.60 0.78
N LEU A 30 5.47 -14.04 -0.03
CA LEU A 30 5.27 -12.61 -0.10
C LEU A 30 4.75 -12.03 1.22
N ALA A 31 3.80 -12.70 1.87
CA ALA A 31 3.29 -12.31 3.18
C ALA A 31 4.42 -12.33 4.24
N TRP A 32 5.24 -13.39 4.25
CA TRP A 32 6.38 -13.47 5.16
C TRP A 32 7.38 -12.33 4.92
N LEU A 33 7.72 -12.03 3.67
CA LEU A 33 8.65 -10.94 3.34
C LEU A 33 8.12 -9.56 3.76
N ARG A 34 6.80 -9.34 3.63
CA ARG A 34 6.16 -8.10 4.09
C ARG A 34 6.24 -7.94 5.60
N CYS A 35 6.02 -9.03 6.34
CA CYS A 35 6.10 -9.01 7.80
C CYS A 35 7.52 -8.80 8.30
N GLU A 36 8.49 -9.52 7.75
CA GLU A 36 9.88 -9.50 8.22
C GLU A 36 10.56 -8.16 7.96
N TYR A 37 10.39 -7.63 6.74
CA TYR A 37 11.12 -6.43 6.27
C TYR A 37 10.26 -5.18 6.23
N MET A 38 9.01 -5.24 6.72
CA MET A 38 8.06 -4.12 6.68
C MET A 38 7.97 -3.45 5.31
N LEU A 39 8.04 -4.22 4.23
CA LEU A 39 8.03 -3.70 2.85
C LEU A 39 6.63 -3.29 2.36
N ASP A 40 5.63 -3.31 3.26
CA ASP A 40 4.26 -2.90 2.98
C ASP A 40 3.96 -1.56 3.67
N GLY A 41 3.39 -0.62 2.91
CA GLY A 41 3.04 0.70 3.41
C GLY A 41 1.97 0.67 4.50
N ASP A 42 1.03 -0.29 4.44
CA ASP A 42 0.02 -0.46 5.49
C ASP A 42 0.64 -0.91 6.82
N MET A 43 1.64 -1.79 6.76
CA MET A 43 2.36 -2.24 7.96
C MET A 43 3.21 -1.12 8.55
N GLN A 44 3.89 -0.33 7.71
CA GLN A 44 4.63 0.86 8.16
C GLN A 44 3.71 1.88 8.84
N ARG A 45 2.56 2.18 8.24
CA ARG A 45 1.53 3.04 8.86
C ARG A 45 1.05 2.49 10.20
N GLY A 46 0.76 1.19 10.28
CA GLY A 46 0.35 0.53 11.51
C GLY A 46 1.39 0.65 12.63
N PHE A 47 2.67 0.46 12.29
CA PHE A 47 3.77 0.60 13.24
C PHE A 47 3.91 2.05 13.75
N ILE A 48 3.89 3.03 12.85
CA ILE A 48 3.95 4.45 13.24
C ILE A 48 2.79 4.80 14.17
N ASN A 49 1.57 4.38 13.82
CA ASN A 49 0.38 4.62 14.65
C ASN A 49 0.50 3.97 16.04
N ALA A 50 1.11 2.79 16.14
CA ALA A 50 1.35 2.12 17.41
C ALA A 50 2.36 2.88 18.27
N VAL A 51 3.48 3.34 17.68
CA VAL A 51 4.49 4.12 18.40
C VAL A 51 3.91 5.45 18.91
N VAL A 52 3.12 6.14 18.09
CA VAL A 52 2.44 7.39 18.49
C VAL A 52 1.51 7.13 19.68
N LYS A 53 0.69 6.07 19.63
CA LYS A 53 -0.19 5.70 20.76
C LYS A 53 0.59 5.33 22.02
N CYS A 54 1.71 4.63 21.90
CA CYS A 54 2.58 4.32 23.04
C CYS A 54 3.18 5.58 23.66
N HIS A 55 3.45 6.61 22.85
CA HIS A 55 3.90 7.90 23.33
C HIS A 55 2.77 8.67 24.06
N GLU A 56 1.58 8.74 23.46
CA GLU A 56 0.40 9.41 24.04
C GLU A 56 -0.04 8.77 25.37
N THR A 57 0.08 7.45 25.49
CA THR A 57 -0.25 6.70 26.71
C THR A 57 0.83 6.76 27.79
N GLY A 58 1.97 7.40 27.51
CA GLY A 58 3.08 7.53 28.46
C GLY A 58 3.91 6.26 28.67
N ILE A 59 3.65 5.20 27.89
CA ILE A 59 4.42 3.94 27.93
C ILE A 59 5.81 4.14 27.31
N ALA A 60 5.92 5.00 26.29
CA ALA A 60 7.17 5.38 25.65
C ALA A 60 7.45 6.88 25.84
N THR A 61 8.63 7.23 26.34
CA THR A 61 9.12 8.62 26.32
C THR A 61 9.40 9.05 24.87
N GLY A 62 9.24 10.33 24.56
CA GLY A 62 9.36 10.84 23.19
C GLY A 62 10.70 10.53 22.51
N ARG A 63 11.81 10.53 23.28
CA ARG A 63 13.13 10.13 22.80
C ARG A 63 13.17 8.64 22.41
N ASN A 64 12.65 7.76 23.27
CA ASN A 64 12.59 6.32 22.99
C ASN A 64 11.71 6.02 21.76
N ALA A 65 10.58 6.71 21.62
CA ALA A 65 9.69 6.54 20.45
C ALA A 65 10.39 6.92 19.14
N GLN A 66 11.17 8.00 19.14
CA GLN A 66 11.96 8.42 17.98
C GLN A 66 13.08 7.42 17.67
N ASP A 67 13.79 6.94 18.69
CA ASP A 67 14.86 5.95 18.54
C ASP A 67 14.33 4.64 17.93
N LEU A 68 13.16 4.16 18.37
CA LEU A 68 12.50 2.98 17.80
C LEU A 68 12.11 3.17 16.32
N LEU A 69 11.61 4.35 15.94
CA LEU A 69 11.27 4.65 14.55
C LEU A 69 12.52 4.68 13.66
N GLN A 70 13.60 5.28 14.18
CA GLN A 70 14.87 5.38 13.48
C GLN A 70 15.50 4.00 13.25
N GLU A 71 15.56 3.16 14.28
CA GLU A 71 16.08 1.78 14.19
C GLU A 71 15.32 0.99 13.10
N LYS A 72 13.99 1.11 13.07
CA LYS A 72 13.19 0.43 12.05
C LYS A 72 13.38 0.99 10.65
N ALA A 73 13.52 2.32 10.51
CA ALA A 73 13.82 2.93 9.23
C ALA A 73 15.18 2.43 8.69
N GLU A 74 16.19 2.33 9.54
CA GLU A 74 17.50 1.78 9.19
C GLU A 74 17.42 0.32 8.76
N GLN A 75 16.67 -0.51 9.51
CA GLN A 75 16.42 -1.91 9.15
C GLN A 75 15.79 -2.06 7.75
N ILE A 76 14.81 -1.20 7.41
CA ILE A 76 14.17 -1.18 6.09
C ILE A 76 15.17 -0.75 5.00
N ASN A 77 16.03 0.23 5.30
CA ASN A 77 17.03 0.73 4.35
C ASN A 77 18.13 -0.28 4.04
N GLN A 78 18.46 -1.18 4.97
CA GLN A 78 19.42 -2.28 4.76
C GLN A 78 18.95 -3.30 3.72
N VAL A 79 17.67 -3.35 3.40
CA VAL A 79 17.15 -4.27 2.37
C VAL A 79 17.80 -3.92 1.01
N PRO A 80 18.38 -4.88 0.28
CA PRO A 80 18.98 -4.58 -1.02
C PRO A 80 17.93 -4.15 -2.07
N ALA A 81 18.34 -3.29 -3.00
CA ALA A 81 17.45 -2.76 -4.04
C ALA A 81 16.81 -3.87 -4.91
N TYR A 82 17.56 -4.91 -5.24
CA TYR A 82 17.06 -6.04 -6.02
C TYR A 82 15.94 -6.81 -5.29
N VAL A 83 16.00 -6.89 -3.94
CA VAL A 83 14.95 -7.53 -3.12
C VAL A 83 13.67 -6.71 -3.14
N ARG A 84 13.79 -5.39 -2.97
CA ARG A 84 12.63 -4.47 -3.07
C ARG A 84 11.97 -4.53 -4.44
N GLN A 85 12.77 -4.59 -5.50
CA GLN A 85 12.27 -4.71 -6.86
C GLN A 85 11.57 -6.06 -7.09
N ALA A 86 12.17 -7.17 -6.65
CA ALA A 86 11.57 -8.50 -6.75
C ALA A 86 10.24 -8.58 -5.98
N HIS A 87 10.17 -8.03 -4.77
CA HIS A 87 8.93 -7.95 -3.99
C HIS A 87 7.83 -7.18 -4.71
N LYS A 88 8.17 -6.02 -5.30
CA LYS A 88 7.23 -5.20 -6.06
C LYS A 88 6.70 -5.94 -7.30
N MET A 89 7.60 -6.58 -8.05
CA MET A 89 7.22 -7.35 -9.24
C MET A 89 6.37 -8.57 -8.88
N LEU A 90 6.74 -9.30 -7.83
CA LEU A 90 5.98 -10.46 -7.34
C LEU A 90 4.60 -10.05 -6.81
N SER A 91 4.51 -8.94 -6.07
CA SER A 91 3.24 -8.39 -5.60
C SER A 91 2.32 -8.05 -6.76
N LYS A 92 2.85 -7.42 -7.81
CA LYS A 92 2.07 -7.07 -9.01
C LYS A 92 1.60 -8.32 -9.76
N ALA A 93 2.49 -9.29 -10.00
CA ALA A 93 2.17 -10.52 -10.70
C ALA A 93 1.08 -11.34 -9.98
N LEU A 94 1.17 -11.45 -8.65
CA LEU A 94 0.17 -12.13 -7.83
C LEU A 94 -1.17 -11.37 -7.83
N LEU A 95 -1.16 -10.04 -7.72
CA LEU A 95 -2.38 -9.25 -7.80
C LEU A 95 -3.09 -9.40 -9.16
N GLU A 96 -2.34 -9.37 -10.25
CA GLU A 96 -2.88 -9.59 -11.60
C GLU A 96 -3.41 -11.01 -11.78
N HIS A 97 -2.77 -12.01 -11.18
CA HIS A 97 -3.29 -13.36 -11.13
C HIS A 97 -4.59 -13.45 -10.32
N ASP A 98 -4.61 -12.88 -9.11
CA ASP A 98 -5.76 -12.93 -8.20
C ASP A 98 -6.99 -12.21 -8.75
N LYS A 99 -6.78 -11.11 -9.49
CA LYS A 99 -7.83 -10.44 -10.28
C LYS A 99 -8.38 -11.34 -11.38
N ARG A 100 -7.52 -12.04 -12.11
CA ARG A 100 -7.92 -12.96 -13.20
C ARG A 100 -8.61 -14.23 -12.67
N SER A 101 -8.23 -14.70 -11.50
CA SER A 101 -8.81 -15.87 -10.86
C SER A 101 -10.08 -15.56 -10.04
N GLY A 102 -10.46 -14.27 -9.93
CA GLY A 102 -11.64 -13.83 -9.19
C GLY A 102 -11.51 -13.96 -7.66
N VAL A 103 -10.28 -14.07 -7.14
CA VAL A 103 -10.01 -14.12 -5.69
C VAL A 103 -10.10 -12.73 -5.07
N VAL A 104 -9.70 -11.71 -5.84
CA VAL A 104 -9.91 -10.31 -5.49
C VAL A 104 -10.99 -9.80 -6.43
N GLU A 105 -12.11 -9.34 -5.88
CA GLU A 105 -13.10 -8.55 -6.61
C GLU A 105 -12.34 -7.47 -7.38
N GLY A 106 -12.38 -7.55 -8.70
CA GLY A 106 -11.85 -6.46 -9.52
C GLY A 106 -12.55 -5.20 -9.05
N CYS A 107 -11.79 -4.22 -8.56
CA CYS A 107 -12.31 -2.87 -8.50
C CYS A 107 -12.81 -2.61 -9.93
N ARG A 108 -14.14 -2.57 -10.10
CA ARG A 108 -14.80 -2.42 -11.39
C ARG A 108 -14.09 -1.26 -12.08
N SER A 109 -13.37 -1.56 -13.14
CA SER A 109 -12.74 -0.54 -13.97
C SER A 109 -13.85 0.36 -14.49
N ASP A 110 -13.88 1.61 -14.01
CA ASP A 110 -14.13 2.82 -14.78
C ASP A 110 -15.24 2.82 -15.86
N GLU A 111 -16.43 2.27 -15.57
CA GLU A 111 -17.57 2.39 -16.51
C GLU A 111 -18.87 2.95 -15.91
N ASN A 112 -18.86 3.59 -14.73
CA ASN A 112 -20.10 4.21 -14.21
C ASN A 112 -19.94 5.52 -13.41
N LEU A 113 -18.89 6.29 -13.66
CA LEU A 113 -18.77 7.67 -13.14
C LEU A 113 -19.43 8.74 -14.04
N GLN A 114 -20.06 8.35 -15.15
CA GLN A 114 -20.90 9.23 -15.98
C GLN A 114 -22.39 9.00 -15.74
N ALA A 115 -22.86 9.20 -14.51
CA ALA A 115 -24.28 9.39 -14.22
C ALA A 115 -24.49 10.04 -12.85
N MET A 116 -24.02 11.27 -12.66
CA MET A 116 -24.61 12.15 -11.66
C MET A 116 -24.88 13.53 -12.29
N PRO A 117 -26.15 14.00 -12.30
CA PRO A 117 -26.46 15.34 -12.78
C PRO A 117 -25.83 16.38 -11.86
N VAL A 118 -25.19 17.38 -12.46
CA VAL A 118 -24.63 18.55 -11.80
C VAL A 118 -25.78 19.28 -11.09
N SER A 119 -25.84 19.13 -9.76
CA SER A 119 -26.75 19.90 -8.91
C SER A 119 -26.22 21.33 -8.76
N GLU A 120 -27.15 22.27 -8.87
CA GLU A 120 -26.95 23.70 -9.03
C GLU A 120 -26.20 24.36 -7.86
N LYS A 121 -25.38 25.37 -8.18
CA LYS A 121 -24.65 26.20 -7.24
C LYS A 121 -25.61 26.92 -6.27
N PRO A 122 -25.40 26.90 -4.94
CA PRO A 122 -26.02 27.88 -4.07
C PRO A 122 -25.27 29.22 -4.16
N ALA A 123 -26.07 30.28 -4.26
CA ALA A 123 -25.67 31.66 -4.44
C ALA A 123 -24.97 32.27 -3.20
N GLY A 124 -24.06 33.19 -3.50
CA GLY A 124 -23.55 34.31 -2.70
C GLY A 124 -23.75 34.32 -1.18
N ALA A 125 -22.63 34.19 -0.45
CA ALA A 125 -22.46 34.80 0.86
C ALA A 125 -21.25 35.75 0.82
N LEU A 126 -21.52 37.04 0.66
CA LEU A 126 -20.55 38.13 0.84
C LEU A 126 -20.14 38.18 2.32
N ILE A 127 -18.88 37.84 2.63
CA ILE A 127 -18.29 38.17 3.93
C ILE A 127 -17.54 39.50 3.76
N SER A 128 -18.17 40.58 4.24
CA SER A 128 -17.65 41.94 4.29
C SER A 128 -16.62 42.08 5.41
N ILE A 129 -15.35 42.26 5.05
CA ILE A 129 -14.27 42.57 6.00
C ILE A 129 -14.27 44.10 6.21
N ARG A 130 -14.86 44.56 7.32
CA ARG A 130 -14.73 45.95 7.79
C ARG A 130 -13.29 46.21 8.24
N THR A 131 -12.57 47.05 7.52
CA THR A 131 -11.35 47.70 8.01
C THR A 131 -11.71 48.76 9.05
N ARG A 132 -11.23 48.55 10.29
CA ARG A 132 -11.31 49.55 11.36
C ARG A 132 -10.20 50.57 11.12
N LYS A 133 -10.60 51.82 10.87
CA LYS A 133 -9.73 52.99 10.86
C LYS A 133 -9.88 53.64 12.23
N GLU A 134 -8.84 53.61 13.07
CA GLU A 134 -8.77 54.37 14.32
C GLU A 134 -8.03 55.70 14.07
N PRO A 135 -8.37 56.76 14.82
CA PRO A 135 -7.91 58.14 14.58
C PRO A 135 -6.43 58.38 14.90
#